data_AF-A0A349Z3F2-F1
#
_entry.id   AF-A0A349Z3F2-F1
#
_cell.length_a   1.000
_cell.length_b   1.000
_cell.length_c   1.000
_cell.angle_alpha   90.00
_cell.angle_beta   90.00
_cell.angle_gamma   90.00
#
_symmetry.space_group_name_H-M   'P 1'
#
loop_
_entity.id
_entity.type
_entity.pdbx_description
1 polymer ?
#
loop_
_entity_poly.entity_id
_entity_poly.type
_entity_poly.pdbx_seq_one_letter_code
_entity_poly.pdbx_strand_id
1 'polypeptide(L)'
;MKSNTYFIGVDGGGSSCRVRLEDQHGKLLATASSGPANIMRNADVAEASIRQACAQAIEQSGLDIALEQIVLCAGLAGANIAGASPAHTARNRAQSYWQNKQ
;
A
#
# COMPACT_ATOMS: atom_id res chain seq x y z
N MET A 1 -26.53 -3.53 1.78
CA MET A 1 -25.55 -3.70 0.69
C MET A 1 -24.31 -4.32 1.32
N LYS A 2 -23.69 -5.33 0.70
CA LYS A 2 -22.43 -5.87 1.23
C LYS A 2 -21.34 -4.83 1.00
N SER A 3 -20.80 -4.25 2.06
CA SER A 3 -19.58 -3.45 1.96
C SER A 3 -18.41 -4.39 1.73
N ASN A 4 -17.93 -4.47 0.48
CA ASN A 4 -16.69 -5.20 0.19
C ASN A 4 -15.53 -4.49 0.90
N THR A 5 -14.68 -5.26 1.58
CA THR A 5 -13.44 -4.75 2.18
C THR A 5 -12.28 -4.96 1.20
N TYR A 6 -11.42 -3.94 1.10
CA TYR A 6 -10.23 -3.92 0.28
C TYR A 6 -8.99 -3.66 1.14
N PHE A 7 -7.86 -4.19 0.71
CA PHE A 7 -6.61 -4.14 1.44
C PHE A 7 -5.57 -3.39 0.63
N ILE A 8 -4.99 -2.35 1.21
CA ILE A 8 -3.90 -1.59 0.63
C ILE A 8 -2.61 -1.88 1.39
N GLY A 9 -1.62 -2.45 0.72
CA GLY A 9 -0.27 -2.63 1.25
C GLY A 9 0.68 -1.59 0.65
N VAL A 10 1.38 -0.85 1.51
CA VAL A 10 2.37 0.17 1.14
C VAL A 10 3.76 -0.29 1.58
N ASP A 11 4.71 -0.24 0.67
CA ASP A 11 6.15 -0.47 0.92
C ASP A 11 6.93 0.77 0.47
N GLY A 12 7.38 1.58 1.42
CA GLY A 12 7.97 2.90 1.18
C GLY A 12 9.41 2.99 1.70
N GLY A 13 10.32 3.45 0.84
CA GLY A 13 11.75 3.58 1.15
C GLY A 13 12.35 4.92 0.72
N GLY A 14 13.68 5.00 0.74
CA GLY A 14 14.42 6.22 0.40
C GLY A 14 14.28 6.69 -1.06
N SER A 15 13.90 5.80 -1.98
CA SER A 15 13.88 6.10 -3.42
C SER A 15 12.53 5.85 -4.09
N SER A 16 11.68 5.00 -3.50
CA SER A 16 10.39 4.65 -4.10
C SER A 16 9.37 4.27 -3.03
N CYS A 17 8.10 4.41 -3.39
CA CYS A 17 6.95 3.94 -2.64
C CYS A 17 6.13 3.05 -3.55
N ARG A 18 5.76 1.87 -3.08
CA ARG A 18 5.04 0.86 -3.86
C ARG A 18 3.76 0.48 -3.16
N VAL A 19 2.68 0.37 -3.91
CA VAL A 19 1.35 0.06 -3.39
C VAL A 19 0.75 -1.14 -4.10
N ARG A 20 0.08 -1.99 -3.35
CA ARG A 20 -0.81 -3.05 -3.85
C ARG A 20 -2.19 -2.88 -3.28
N LEU A 21 -3.18 -3.08 -4.12
CA LEU A 21 -4.59 -3.12 -3.77
C LEU A 21 -5.12 -4.53 -4.02
N GLU A 22 -5.70 -5.15 -3.01
CA GLU A 22 -6.24 -6.51 -3.03
C GLU A 22 -7.69 -6.54 -2.50
N ASP A 23 -8.48 -7.50 -2.96
CA ASP A 23 -9.80 -7.77 -2.38
C ASP A 23 -9.72 -8.64 -1.11
N GLN A 24 -10.86 -8.87 -0.47
CA GLN A 24 -10.99 -9.74 0.72
C GLN A 24 -10.59 -11.21 0.52
N HIS A 25 -10.41 -11.66 -0.72
CA HIS A 25 -9.94 -12.99 -1.06
C HIS A 25 -8.44 -13.02 -1.38
N GLY A 26 -7.74 -11.88 -1.22
CA GLY A 26 -6.33 -11.72 -1.56
C GLY A 26 -6.09 -11.73 -3.07
N LYS A 27 -7.10 -11.39 -3.88
CA LYS A 27 -6.92 -11.19 -5.32
C LYS A 27 -6.33 -9.82 -5.55
N LEU A 28 -5.21 -9.78 -6.28
CA LEU A 28 -4.61 -8.52 -6.72
C LEU A 28 -5.53 -7.81 -7.71
N LEU A 29 -5.89 -6.56 -7.39
CA LEU A 29 -6.72 -5.70 -8.23
C LEU A 29 -5.86 -4.71 -8.99
N ALA A 30 -4.91 -4.05 -8.32
CA ALA A 30 -4.03 -3.06 -8.93
C ALA A 30 -2.72 -2.89 -8.16
N THR A 31 -1.74 -2.28 -8.82
CA THR A 31 -0.46 -1.87 -8.21
C THR A 31 -0.04 -0.51 -8.69
N ALA A 32 0.54 0.30 -7.82
CA ALA A 32 1.07 1.60 -8.19
C ALA A 32 2.44 1.83 -7.57
N SER A 33 3.16 2.83 -8.07
CA SER A 33 4.42 3.26 -7.49
C SER A 33 4.57 4.77 -7.62
N SER A 34 5.24 5.38 -6.66
CA SER A 34 5.51 6.81 -6.62
C SER A 34 6.91 7.08 -6.06
N GLY A 35 7.19 8.34 -5.74
CA GLY A 35 8.47 8.82 -5.25
C GLY A 35 8.85 8.33 -3.84
N PRO A 36 9.91 8.91 -3.25
CA PRO A 36 10.42 8.53 -1.94
C PRO A 36 9.38 8.58 -0.82
N ALA A 37 9.39 7.57 0.06
CA ALA A 37 8.52 7.50 1.24
C ALA A 37 9.28 7.20 2.55
N ASN A 38 10.49 7.76 2.68
CA ASN A 38 11.23 7.74 3.92
C ASN A 38 10.79 8.90 4.84
N ILE A 39 9.97 8.57 5.84
CA ILE A 39 9.41 9.55 6.79
C ILE A 39 10.50 10.29 7.57
N MET A 40 11.61 9.62 7.90
CA MET A 40 12.72 10.25 8.65
C MET A 40 13.47 11.30 7.82
N ARG A 41 13.48 11.16 6.48
CA ARG A 41 14.15 12.12 5.59
C ARG A 41 13.28 13.34 5.33
N ASN A 42 12.01 13.13 4.99
CA ASN A 42 11.04 14.19 4.74
C ASN A 42 9.63 13.61 4.85
N ALA A 43 8.93 13.94 5.94
CA ALA A 43 7.61 13.41 6.23
C ALA A 43 6.55 13.86 5.20
N ASP A 44 6.58 15.12 4.75
CA ASP A 44 5.61 15.65 3.80
C ASP A 44 5.73 14.98 2.43
N VAL A 45 6.97 14.80 1.95
CA VAL A 45 7.24 14.07 0.69
C VAL A 45 6.82 12.61 0.81
N ALA A 46 7.04 12.00 1.98
CA ALA A 46 6.63 10.62 2.20
C ALA A 46 5.10 10.47 2.20
N GLU A 47 4.38 11.34 2.90
CA GLU A 47 2.91 11.33 2.89
C GLU A 47 2.37 11.56 1.48
N ALA A 48 2.88 12.55 0.75
CA ALA A 48 2.48 12.83 -0.62
C ALA A 48 2.70 11.63 -1.54
N SER A 49 3.85 10.97 -1.44
CA SER A 49 4.17 9.78 -2.22
C SER A 49 3.23 8.62 -1.90
N ILE A 50 2.92 8.38 -0.63
CA ILE A 50 2.00 7.32 -0.20
C ILE A 50 0.59 7.60 -0.74
N ARG A 51 0.07 8.82 -0.54
CA ARG A 51 -1.25 9.23 -1.03
C ARG A 51 -1.36 9.08 -2.54
N GLN A 52 -0.35 9.54 -3.27
CA GLN A 52 -0.32 9.44 -4.72
C GLN A 52 -0.36 7.98 -5.18
N ALA A 53 0.46 7.10 -4.60
CA ALA A 53 0.48 5.69 -4.98
C ALA A 53 -0.85 4.99 -4.62
N CYS A 54 -1.44 5.29 -3.46
CA CYS A 54 -2.75 4.75 -3.09
C CYS A 54 -3.86 5.18 -4.05
N ALA A 55 -3.92 6.48 -4.38
CA ALA A 55 -4.90 7.02 -5.31
C ALA A 55 -4.78 6.37 -6.70
N GLN A 56 -3.54 6.24 -7.21
CA GLN A 56 -3.28 5.57 -8.48
C GLN A 56 -3.71 4.09 -8.48
N ALA A 57 -3.49 3.36 -7.37
CA ALA A 57 -3.91 1.97 -7.28
C ALA A 57 -5.44 1.83 -7.29
N ILE A 58 -6.16 2.73 -6.61
CA ILE A 58 -7.63 2.76 -6.62
C ILE A 58 -8.14 3.08 -8.03
N GLU A 59 -7.61 4.13 -8.67
CA GLU A 59 -7.97 4.52 -10.03
C GLU A 59 -7.74 3.37 -11.03
N GLN A 60 -6.57 2.72 -10.98
CA GLN A 60 -6.23 1.61 -11.86
C GLN A 60 -7.07 0.35 -11.63
N SER A 61 -7.69 0.19 -10.45
CA SER A 61 -8.61 -0.92 -10.21
C SER A 61 -9.92 -0.78 -10.99
N GLY A 62 -10.27 0.43 -11.43
CA GLY A 62 -11.54 0.74 -12.08
C GLY A 62 -12.76 0.58 -11.15
N LEU A 63 -12.53 0.52 -9.84
CA LEU A 63 -13.58 0.35 -8.82
C LEU A 63 -13.83 1.67 -8.10
N ASP A 64 -15.10 1.91 -7.77
CA ASP A 64 -15.49 2.95 -6.82
C ASP A 64 -15.34 2.39 -5.40
N ILE A 65 -14.24 2.75 -4.73
CA ILE A 65 -13.88 2.26 -3.40
C ILE A 65 -13.95 3.43 -2.41
N ALA A 66 -14.91 3.36 -1.48
CA ALA A 66 -15.00 4.32 -0.40
C ALA A 66 -13.91 4.09 0.66
N LEU A 67 -13.52 5.13 1.39
CA LEU A 67 -12.44 5.04 2.39
C LEU A 67 -12.77 4.05 3.52
N GLU A 68 -14.04 3.94 3.89
CA GLU A 68 -14.53 3.02 4.94
C GLU A 68 -14.39 1.55 4.54
N GLN A 69 -14.16 1.28 3.25
CA GLN A 69 -13.94 -0.05 2.71
C GLN A 69 -12.47 -0.46 2.71
N ILE A 70 -11.55 0.45 3.08
CA ILE A 70 -10.10 0.23 2.95
C ILE A 70 -9.48 -0.10 4.31
N VAL A 71 -8.73 -1.20 4.36
CA VAL A 71 -7.77 -1.49 5.41
C VAL A 71 -6.37 -1.24 4.84
N LEU A 72 -5.64 -0.27 5.39
CA LEU A 72 -4.30 0.10 4.93
C LEU A 72 -3.22 -0.40 5.90
N CYS A 73 -2.19 -1.03 5.35
CA CYS A 73 -0.94 -1.38 6.02
C CYS A 73 0.22 -0.69 5.32
N ALA A 74 1.13 -0.09 6.08
CA ALA A 74 2.32 0.55 5.54
C ALA A 74 3.59 0.09 6.25
N GLY A 75 4.55 -0.43 5.50
CA GLY A 75 5.95 -0.60 5.92
C GLY A 75 6.77 0.54 5.32
N LEU A 76 7.27 1.44 6.17
CA LEU A 76 7.98 2.66 5.73
C LEU A 76 9.37 2.71 6.35
N ALA A 77 10.38 3.01 5.55
CA ALA A 77 11.74 3.19 6.03
C ALA A 77 11.79 4.35 7.03
N GLY A 78 12.41 4.10 8.19
CA GLY A 78 12.51 5.07 9.28
C GLY A 78 11.28 5.15 10.19
N ALA A 79 10.19 4.43 9.89
CA ALA A 79 9.04 4.33 10.78
C ALA A 79 9.30 3.31 11.91
N ASN A 80 10.21 3.63 12.83
CA ASN A 80 10.35 2.86 14.08
C ASN A 80 9.33 3.37 15.11
N ILE A 81 8.06 3.11 14.85
CA ILE A 81 6.95 3.54 15.72
C ILE A 81 6.46 2.32 16.50
N ALA A 82 6.66 2.32 17.82
CA ALA A 82 6.01 1.38 18.73
C ALA A 82 4.48 1.58 18.62
N GLY A 83 3.79 0.66 17.96
CA GLY A 83 2.37 0.78 17.64
C GLY A 83 1.98 0.30 16.24
N ALA A 84 2.95 -0.04 15.39
CA ALA A 84 2.69 -0.80 14.17
C ALA A 84 2.20 -2.21 14.55
N SER A 85 0.89 -2.34 14.77
CA SER A 85 0.25 -3.64 14.90
C SER A 85 0.61 -4.46 13.67
N PRO A 86 1.02 -5.74 13.80
CA PRO A 86 1.42 -6.54 12.65
C PRO A 86 0.20 -6.71 11.75
N ALA A 87 0.08 -5.82 10.76
CA ALA A 87 -1.02 -5.90 9.84
C ALA A 87 -0.88 -7.23 9.09
N HIS A 88 -2.01 -7.93 9.04
CA HIS A 88 -2.23 -9.23 8.41
C HIS A 88 -1.10 -9.65 7.47
N THR A 89 -0.28 -10.58 7.93
CA THR A 89 0.83 -11.10 7.15
C THR A 89 0.29 -11.97 6.01
N ALA A 90 -0.05 -11.37 4.87
CA ALA A 90 -0.27 -12.08 3.61
C ALA A 90 1.09 -12.49 3.00
N ARG A 91 1.87 -13.35 3.68
CA ARG A 91 3.27 -13.62 3.31
C ARG A 91 3.46 -14.46 2.04
N ASN A 92 2.45 -15.16 1.54
CA ASN A 92 2.71 -16.18 0.50
C ASN A 92 2.46 -15.74 -0.96
N ARG A 93 1.76 -14.63 -1.24
CA ARG A 93 1.54 -14.14 -2.62
C ARG A 93 2.12 -12.76 -2.90
N ALA A 94 2.32 -11.94 -1.87
CA ALA A 94 2.91 -10.63 -2.04
C ALA A 94 4.36 -10.74 -2.58
N GLN A 95 5.15 -11.62 -1.98
CA GLN A 95 6.58 -11.78 -2.25
C GLN A 95 6.90 -12.24 -3.69
N SER A 96 6.17 -13.21 -4.24
CA SER A 96 6.40 -13.71 -5.60
C SER A 96 6.12 -12.67 -6.69
N TYR A 97 5.10 -11.83 -6.51
CA TYR A 97 4.81 -10.74 -7.44
C TYR A 97 5.89 -9.64 -7.38
N TRP A 98 6.47 -9.37 -6.20
CA TRP A 98 7.57 -8.41 -6.07
C TRP A 98 8.89 -8.91 -6.67
N GLN A 99 9.16 -10.22 -6.58
CA GLN A 99 10.37 -10.82 -7.15
C GLN A 99 10.34 -10.85 -8.70
N ASN A 100 9.16 -10.90 -9.31
CA ASN A 100 9.00 -11.03 -10.77
C ASN A 100 8.90 -9.68 -11.53
N LYS A 101 9.11 -8.54 -10.87
CA LYS A 101 9.11 -7.19 -11.49
C LYS A 101 10.52 -6.53 -11.51
N GLN A 102 11.59 -7.34 -11.54
CA GLN A 102 12.94 -6.85 -11.85
C GLN A 102 13.18 -6.90 -13.35
#